data_AF-A0AAD9DFX0-F1
#
_entry.id   AF-A0AAD9DFX0-F1
#
_cell.length_a   1.000
_cell.length_b   1.000
_cell.length_c   1.000
_cell.angle_alpha   90.00
_cell.angle_beta   90.00
_cell.angle_gamma   90.00
#
_symmetry.space_group_name_H-M   'P 1'
#
loop_
_entity.id
_entity.type
_entity.pdbx_description
1 polymer ?
#
loop_
_entity_poly.entity_id
_entity_poly.type
_entity_poly.pdbx_seq_one_letter_code
_entity_poly.pdbx_strand_id
1 'polypeptide(L)'
;MMRSWCCIIAIFLSSTLSAGDAFILNTSCVNQSPSRCYATSLPDINYGLSDQEFHSWLQIQVQDAPGRNTYASTYEDSLTAIVNWRKRYRGNPQVWKRIFKKDRVVKELIESAPVIEFVKRAMENQDDDEKFTIIDLCSGKGYLSMFLSEILPKEKVDKFILVDKAWAIANKKTTTELKPHHMNWDHIYGTTVNMDGEESSYFTTWPIPLYTSKQDLKDSCNQRQMTKHFFNKIDGPIIILAVHLCGTLTLKAIDMFNNNQVKLFALKPCCLPQMVYANRGDVFRIGQHEFDAKDVCSNGQYNKGNWLGPPRWHLQPRFDYWADNLFKGIDVGGSASLEQDGSEDSGYRVSM
;
A
#
# COMPACT_ATOMS: atom_id res chain seq x y z
N MET A 1 19.98 -4.77 -4.02
CA MET A 1 18.68 -5.11 -3.39
C MET A 1 17.59 -4.85 -4.43
N MET A 2 16.43 -5.49 -4.29
CA MET A 2 15.36 -5.74 -5.27
C MET A 2 15.10 -4.69 -6.37
N ARG A 3 15.16 -5.13 -7.64
CA ARG A 3 14.42 -4.49 -8.73
C ARG A 3 12.98 -5.01 -8.66
N SER A 4 12.08 -4.18 -8.15
CA SER A 4 10.65 -4.40 -8.34
C SER A 4 10.23 -3.50 -9.48
N TRP A 5 9.80 -4.12 -10.58
CA TRP A 5 9.08 -3.40 -11.61
C TRP A 5 7.70 -3.11 -11.02
N CYS A 6 7.39 -1.84 -10.83
CA CYS A 6 6.12 -1.45 -10.28
C CYS A 6 5.56 -0.30 -11.10
N CYS A 7 4.46 -0.58 -11.77
CA CYS A 7 3.54 0.43 -12.26
C CYS A 7 2.64 0.83 -11.10
N ILE A 8 2.31 2.11 -11.02
CA ILE A 8 1.27 2.58 -10.12
C ILE A 8 0.12 3.04 -10.97
N ILE A 9 -1.02 2.45 -10.70
CA ILE A 9 -2.30 2.83 -11.26
C ILE A 9 -2.99 3.63 -10.17
N ALA A 10 -3.10 4.93 -10.39
CA ALA A 10 -3.66 5.85 -9.42
C ALA A 10 -4.81 6.62 -10.07
N ILE A 11 -5.98 6.60 -9.42
CA ILE A 11 -7.20 7.22 -9.92
C ILE A 11 -7.81 8.07 -8.81
N PHE A 12 -8.14 9.30 -9.18
CA PHE A 12 -8.81 10.25 -8.30
C PHE A 12 -10.09 10.74 -8.97
N LEU A 13 -11.20 10.63 -8.24
CA LEU A 13 -12.50 11.13 -8.69
C LEU A 13 -12.84 12.37 -7.86
N SER A 14 -12.66 13.56 -8.44
CA SER A 14 -13.09 14.84 -7.85
C SER A 14 -14.08 15.54 -8.75
N SER A 15 -15.07 16.24 -8.17
CA SER A 15 -15.99 17.13 -8.87
C SER A 15 -15.39 18.49 -9.23
N THR A 16 -14.23 18.84 -8.64
CA THR A 16 -13.57 20.15 -8.80
C THR A 16 -12.32 20.12 -9.70
N LEU A 17 -11.83 18.93 -10.03
CA LEU A 17 -10.87 18.70 -11.12
C LEU A 17 -11.68 18.16 -12.30
N SER A 18 -11.37 18.57 -13.53
CA SER A 18 -12.05 18.04 -14.72
C SER A 18 -12.13 16.52 -14.67
N ALA A 19 -13.31 15.97 -14.96
CA ALA A 19 -13.60 14.55 -14.83
C ALA A 19 -12.48 13.64 -15.37
N GLY A 20 -11.88 12.81 -14.50
CA GLY A 20 -11.12 11.62 -14.93
C GLY A 20 -9.61 11.75 -15.07
N ASP A 21 -8.91 12.41 -14.15
CA ASP A 21 -7.45 12.35 -14.05
C ASP A 21 -6.97 10.96 -13.56
N ALA A 22 -6.91 10.01 -14.49
CA ALA A 22 -6.37 8.68 -14.29
C ALA A 22 -4.92 8.64 -14.80
N PHE A 23 -3.96 8.47 -13.89
CA PHE A 23 -2.54 8.43 -14.25
C PHE A 23 -1.95 7.04 -14.04
N ILE A 24 -1.27 6.53 -15.07
CA ILE A 24 -0.31 5.44 -14.92
C ILE A 24 1.06 6.07 -14.68
N LEU A 25 1.51 6.07 -13.44
CA LEU A 25 2.91 6.39 -13.14
C LEU A 25 3.74 5.14 -13.40
N ASN A 26 4.37 5.10 -14.58
CA ASN A 26 5.35 4.07 -14.88
C ASN A 26 6.72 4.52 -14.40
N THR A 27 7.09 4.19 -13.16
CA THR A 27 8.44 4.47 -12.68
C THR A 27 9.40 3.41 -13.21
N SER A 28 10.04 3.72 -14.34
CA SER A 28 11.17 2.93 -14.83
C SER A 28 12.37 3.14 -13.89
N CYS A 29 12.73 2.12 -13.11
CA CYS A 29 13.95 2.19 -12.29
C CYS A 29 15.16 2.04 -13.22
N VAL A 30 15.85 3.16 -13.51
CA VAL A 30 17.07 3.19 -14.32
C VAL A 30 18.12 2.22 -13.74
N ASN A 31 18.77 1.48 -14.64
CA ASN A 31 19.78 0.46 -14.35
C ASN A 31 20.99 1.03 -13.60
N GLN A 32 20.97 1.05 -12.27
CA GLN A 32 22.19 1.15 -11.47
C GLN A 32 22.19 0.11 -10.35
N SER A 33 23.19 -0.76 -10.39
CA SER A 33 23.48 -1.73 -9.33
C SER A 33 24.05 -0.99 -8.12
N PRO A 34 23.43 -1.07 -6.92
CA PRO A 34 24.06 -0.53 -5.73
C PRO A 34 25.28 -1.39 -5.41
N SER A 35 26.46 -0.79 -5.52
CA SER A 35 27.69 -1.32 -4.95
C SER A 35 27.45 -1.63 -3.48
N ARG A 36 27.67 -2.87 -3.05
CA ARG A 36 27.64 -3.24 -1.64
C ARG A 36 28.77 -2.50 -0.92
N CYS A 37 28.47 -1.37 -0.29
CA CYS A 37 29.32 -0.82 0.75
C CYS A 37 29.20 -1.76 1.97
N TYR A 38 30.23 -2.57 2.18
CA TYR A 38 30.42 -3.29 3.44
C TYR A 38 30.68 -2.26 4.53
N ALA A 39 29.66 -1.95 5.33
CA ALA A 39 29.83 -1.14 6.53
C ALA A 39 30.27 -2.03 7.70
N THR A 40 31.38 -1.60 8.28
CA THR A 40 31.85 -1.76 9.67
C THR A 40 30.74 -1.93 10.70
N SER A 41 31.04 -2.65 11.78
CA SER A 41 30.18 -2.93 12.95
C SER A 41 29.01 -1.95 13.12
N LEU A 42 27.79 -2.43 12.92
CA LEU A 42 26.58 -1.63 13.11
C LEU A 42 26.55 -1.09 14.55
N PRO A 43 26.36 0.22 14.77
CA PRO A 43 26.08 0.75 16.11
C PRO A 43 24.83 0.08 16.68
N ASP A 44 24.64 0.08 18.00
CA ASP A 44 23.40 -0.42 18.61
C ASP A 44 22.22 0.49 18.22
N ILE A 45 21.67 0.23 17.04
CA ILE A 45 20.57 0.95 16.39
C ILE A 45 19.26 0.85 17.17
N ASN A 46 19.18 0.04 18.24
CA ASN A 46 17.96 -0.05 19.02
C ASN A 46 17.75 1.25 19.80
N TYR A 47 18.67 1.61 20.69
CA TYR A 47 18.57 2.83 21.52
C TYR A 47 19.90 3.55 21.78
N GLY A 48 21.01 3.12 21.17
CA GLY A 48 22.33 3.74 21.36
C GLY A 48 22.52 5.07 20.62
N LEU A 49 21.68 5.34 19.61
CA LEU A 49 21.68 6.62 18.87
C LEU A 49 20.61 7.56 19.41
N SER A 50 20.90 8.86 19.46
CA SER A 50 19.86 9.90 19.59
C SER A 50 18.87 9.83 18.43
N ASP A 51 17.72 10.50 18.56
CA ASP A 51 16.72 10.52 17.49
C ASP A 51 17.24 11.23 16.23
N GLN A 52 18.06 12.27 16.41
CA GLN A 52 18.67 13.02 15.30
C GLN A 52 19.73 12.17 14.55
N GLU A 53 20.57 11.44 15.29
CA GLU A 53 21.56 10.55 14.69
C GLU A 53 20.89 9.39 13.94
N PHE A 54 19.81 8.85 14.52
CA PHE A 54 19.04 7.80 13.86
C PHE A 54 18.33 8.31 12.59
N HIS A 55 17.78 9.51 12.61
CA HIS A 55 17.23 10.16 11.42
C HIS A 55 18.29 10.33 10.33
N SER A 56 19.46 10.87 10.68
CA SER A 56 20.59 11.06 9.76
C SER A 56 21.07 9.72 9.18
N TRP A 57 21.09 8.67 9.99
CA TRP A 57 21.42 7.32 9.54
C TRP A 57 20.36 6.77 8.56
N LEU A 58 19.07 7.03 8.79
CA LEU A 58 18.00 6.64 7.86
C LEU A 58 18.13 7.37 6.51
N GLN A 59 18.50 8.65 6.50
CA GLN A 59 18.73 9.42 5.26
C GLN A 59 19.78 8.75 4.37
N ILE A 60 20.86 8.25 4.97
CA ILE A 60 21.90 7.48 4.26
C ILE A 60 21.31 6.18 3.67
N GLN A 61 20.40 5.51 4.39
CA GLN A 61 19.81 4.24 3.89
C GLN A 61 18.92 4.43 2.65
N VAL A 62 18.36 5.62 2.45
CA VAL A 62 17.45 5.92 1.33
C VAL A 62 18.08 6.85 0.28
N GLN A 63 19.37 7.20 0.41
CA GLN A 63 20.04 8.12 -0.51
C GLN A 63 19.99 7.64 -1.96
N ASP A 64 20.13 6.33 -2.17
CA ASP A 64 20.17 5.67 -3.48
C ASP A 64 18.80 5.05 -3.84
N ALA A 65 17.73 5.46 -3.15
CA ALA A 65 16.40 4.93 -3.39
C ALA A 65 15.88 5.34 -4.78
N PRO A 66 15.22 4.44 -5.52
CA PRO A 66 14.54 4.80 -6.76
C PRO A 66 13.54 5.95 -6.55
N GLY A 67 13.58 6.93 -7.45
CA GLY A 67 12.73 8.12 -7.36
C GLY A 67 13.02 9.03 -6.18
N ARG A 68 14.21 8.96 -5.54
CA ARG A 68 14.60 9.81 -4.39
C ARG A 68 14.37 11.30 -4.63
N ASN A 69 14.65 11.78 -5.84
CA ASN A 69 14.44 13.17 -6.22
C ASN A 69 12.95 13.48 -6.45
N THR A 70 12.21 12.57 -7.08
CA THR A 70 10.78 12.72 -7.37
C THR A 70 9.94 12.74 -6.09
N TYR A 71 10.27 11.90 -5.12
CA TYR A 71 9.51 11.71 -3.87
C TYR A 71 10.26 12.28 -2.67
N ALA A 72 10.96 13.40 -2.86
CA ALA A 72 11.96 13.85 -1.90
C ALA A 72 11.37 14.22 -0.53
N SER A 73 10.26 14.96 -0.54
CA SER A 73 9.49 15.29 0.67
C SER A 73 8.87 14.04 1.29
N THR A 74 8.31 13.15 0.46
CA THR A 74 7.71 11.90 0.90
C THR A 74 8.68 11.03 1.68
N TYR A 75 9.93 10.90 1.21
CA TYR A 75 10.96 10.17 1.93
C TYR A 75 11.25 10.84 3.28
N GLU A 76 11.46 12.17 3.30
CA GLU A 76 11.78 12.91 4.53
C GLU A 76 10.67 12.80 5.59
N ASP A 77 9.40 12.98 5.19
CA ASP A 77 8.25 12.83 6.08
C ASP A 77 8.16 11.39 6.63
N SER A 78 8.45 10.40 5.79
CA SER A 78 8.47 9.00 6.19
C SER A 78 9.63 8.65 7.14
N LEU A 79 10.78 9.30 7.00
CA LEU A 79 11.89 9.12 7.95
C LEU A 79 11.52 9.71 9.31
N THR A 80 10.87 10.88 9.32
CA THR A 80 10.32 11.48 10.53
C THR A 80 9.28 10.56 11.18
N ALA A 81 8.39 9.96 10.39
CA ALA A 81 7.44 8.96 10.87
C ALA A 81 8.14 7.77 11.55
N ILE A 82 9.20 7.22 10.97
CA ILE A 82 9.98 6.12 11.57
C ILE A 82 10.61 6.53 12.91
N VAL A 83 11.12 7.76 13.02
CA VAL A 83 11.63 8.30 14.28
C VAL A 83 10.51 8.40 15.32
N ASN A 84 9.31 8.82 14.94
CA ASN A 84 8.15 8.84 15.83
C ASN A 84 7.76 7.44 16.31
N TRP A 85 7.81 6.44 15.42
CA TRP A 85 7.60 5.04 15.83
C TRP A 85 8.65 4.59 16.85
N ARG A 86 9.92 4.95 16.65
CA ARG A 86 11.01 4.63 17.59
C ARG A 86 10.76 5.25 18.97
N LYS A 87 10.32 6.52 19.00
CA LYS A 87 9.91 7.20 20.23
C LYS A 87 8.74 6.49 20.89
N ARG A 88 7.69 6.17 20.13
CA ARG A 88 6.49 5.46 20.57
C ARG A 88 6.83 4.14 21.26
N TYR A 89 7.75 3.35 20.70
CA TYR A 89 8.09 2.03 21.23
C TYR A 89 9.31 2.00 22.16
N ARG A 90 9.80 3.17 22.62
CA ARG A 90 11.04 3.26 23.41
C ARG A 90 11.02 2.42 24.69
N GLY A 91 9.87 2.34 25.36
CA GLY A 91 9.65 1.49 26.55
C GLY A 91 9.44 0.00 26.25
N ASN A 92 9.34 -0.40 24.98
CA ASN A 92 9.07 -1.77 24.58
C ASN A 92 10.01 -2.24 23.44
N PRO A 93 11.25 -2.63 23.77
CA PRO A 93 12.24 -3.07 22.79
C PRO A 93 11.79 -4.28 21.96
N GLN A 94 10.89 -5.12 22.47
CA GLN A 94 10.40 -6.30 21.78
C GLN A 94 9.48 -5.93 20.60
N VAL A 95 8.57 -4.97 20.83
CA VAL A 95 7.73 -4.41 19.76
C VAL A 95 8.61 -3.71 18.73
N TRP A 96 9.55 -2.87 19.18
CA TRP A 96 10.48 -2.18 18.27
C TRP A 96 11.26 -3.17 17.38
N LYS A 97 11.91 -4.18 17.95
CA LYS A 97 12.67 -5.20 17.17
C LYS A 97 11.79 -5.98 16.17
N ARG A 98 10.50 -6.11 16.46
CA ARG A 98 9.53 -6.79 15.59
C ARG A 98 9.13 -5.91 14.40
N ILE A 99 8.96 -4.62 14.63
CA ILE A 99 8.51 -3.63 13.63
C ILE A 99 9.68 -3.09 12.83
N PHE A 100 10.77 -2.74 13.48
CA PHE A 100 11.94 -2.18 12.83
C PHE A 100 12.97 -3.25 12.50
N LYS A 101 12.96 -3.67 11.24
CA LYS A 101 14.08 -4.37 10.61
C LYS A 101 14.49 -3.55 9.40
N LYS A 102 15.68 -2.95 9.45
CA LYS A 102 16.18 -2.00 8.45
C LYS A 102 15.78 -2.35 7.01
N ASP A 103 16.25 -3.50 6.52
CA ASP A 103 16.04 -3.90 5.11
C ASP A 103 14.56 -4.06 4.76
N ARG A 104 13.72 -4.42 5.74
CA ARG A 104 12.27 -4.50 5.54
C ARG A 104 11.67 -3.11 5.49
N VAL A 105 11.89 -2.29 6.51
CA VAL A 105 11.25 -0.95 6.61
C VAL A 105 11.66 -0.07 5.44
N VAL A 106 12.95 -0.07 5.06
CA VAL A 106 13.45 0.68 3.90
C VAL A 106 12.81 0.17 2.61
N LYS A 107 12.70 -1.15 2.44
CA LYS A 107 12.03 -1.73 1.26
C LYS A 107 10.56 -1.32 1.18
N GLU A 108 9.82 -1.46 2.29
CA GLU A 108 8.40 -1.11 2.36
C GLU A 108 8.19 0.39 2.10
N LEU A 109 9.10 1.25 2.59
CA LEU A 109 9.09 2.68 2.28
C LEU A 109 9.30 2.95 0.79
N ILE A 110 10.35 2.38 0.17
CA ILE A 110 10.61 2.56 -1.27
C ILE A 110 9.42 2.07 -2.10
N GLU A 111 8.83 0.94 -1.71
CA GLU A 111 7.68 0.37 -2.40
C GLU A 111 6.38 1.15 -2.15
N SER A 112 6.25 1.93 -1.07
CA SER A 112 5.06 2.73 -0.77
C SER A 112 5.19 4.22 -1.12
N ALA A 113 6.39 4.77 -1.22
CA ALA A 113 6.66 6.20 -1.43
C ALA A 113 5.78 6.86 -2.52
N PRO A 114 5.68 6.34 -3.75
CA PRO A 114 4.81 6.94 -4.75
C PRO A 114 3.30 6.87 -4.44
N VAL A 115 2.84 5.87 -3.68
CA VAL A 115 1.46 5.81 -3.19
C VAL A 115 1.25 6.82 -2.06
N ILE A 116 2.22 6.96 -1.16
CA ILE A 116 2.19 7.99 -0.11
C ILE A 116 2.09 9.37 -0.75
N GLU A 117 2.94 9.68 -1.72
CA GLU A 117 2.93 10.96 -2.43
C GLU A 117 1.60 11.22 -3.12
N PHE A 118 1.05 10.22 -3.82
CA PHE A 118 -0.25 10.35 -4.47
C PHE A 118 -1.37 10.69 -3.47
N VAL A 119 -1.42 9.99 -2.33
CA VAL A 119 -2.45 10.25 -1.31
C VAL A 119 -2.25 11.62 -0.65
N LYS A 120 -1.00 12.03 -0.37
CA LYS A 120 -0.70 13.37 0.16
C LYS A 120 -1.27 14.46 -0.75
N ARG A 121 -0.93 14.42 -2.04
CA ARG A 121 -1.41 15.41 -3.02
C ARG A 121 -2.92 15.40 -3.17
N ALA A 122 -3.54 14.22 -3.11
CA ALA A 122 -4.99 14.13 -3.14
C ALA A 122 -5.62 14.84 -1.94
N MET A 123 -5.06 14.69 -0.73
CA MET A 123 -5.59 15.32 0.49
C MET A 123 -5.37 16.84 0.54
N GLU A 124 -4.31 17.36 -0.11
CA GLU A 124 -4.08 18.80 -0.23
C GLU A 124 -5.22 19.51 -0.98
N ASN A 125 -5.85 18.81 -1.94
CA ASN A 125 -6.90 19.35 -2.80
C ASN A 125 -8.33 19.03 -2.32
N GLN A 126 -8.51 18.62 -1.06
CA GLN A 126 -9.82 18.30 -0.50
C GLN A 126 -10.26 19.34 0.52
N ASP A 127 -11.56 19.62 0.53
CA ASP A 127 -12.21 20.50 1.50
C ASP A 127 -12.08 19.92 2.92
N ASP A 128 -11.94 20.79 3.91
CA ASP A 128 -11.68 20.42 5.30
C ASP A 128 -12.90 19.80 6.02
N ASP A 129 -14.08 19.89 5.41
CA ASP A 129 -15.34 19.39 5.99
C ASP A 129 -15.54 17.87 5.79
N GLU A 130 -14.75 17.23 4.92
CA GLU A 130 -14.82 15.79 4.67
C GLU A 130 -13.68 15.01 5.33
N LYS A 131 -14.02 13.95 6.05
CA LYS A 131 -13.05 12.99 6.58
C LYS A 131 -13.08 11.67 5.84
N PHE A 132 -11.93 11.27 5.31
CA PHE A 132 -11.77 10.02 4.59
C PHE A 132 -11.59 8.83 5.55
N THR A 133 -12.22 7.71 5.21
CA THR A 133 -11.79 6.40 5.72
C THR A 133 -10.89 5.72 4.68
N ILE A 134 -9.69 5.34 5.10
CA ILE A 134 -8.69 4.72 4.22
C ILE A 134 -8.64 3.21 4.46
N ILE A 135 -8.85 2.41 3.42
CA ILE A 135 -8.80 0.95 3.46
C ILE A 135 -7.49 0.47 2.81
N ASP A 136 -6.62 -0.17 3.58
CA ASP A 136 -5.32 -0.71 3.14
C ASP A 136 -5.43 -2.23 2.91
N LEU A 137 -5.55 -2.62 1.64
CA LEU A 137 -5.76 -4.01 1.22
C LEU A 137 -4.45 -4.79 1.19
N CYS A 138 -4.45 -6.00 1.77
CA CYS A 138 -3.24 -6.79 1.98
C CYS A 138 -2.15 -6.01 2.73
N SER A 139 -2.59 -5.23 3.72
CA SER A 139 -1.77 -4.34 4.55
C SER A 139 -0.53 -5.00 5.18
N GLY A 140 -0.49 -6.33 5.29
CA GLY A 140 0.59 -7.01 5.98
C GLY A 140 0.71 -6.47 7.40
N LYS A 141 1.90 -5.97 7.78
CA LYS A 141 2.12 -5.34 9.09
C LYS A 141 1.54 -3.93 9.23
N GLY A 142 1.04 -3.35 8.14
CA GLY A 142 0.48 -2.01 8.12
C GLY A 142 1.48 -0.89 7.91
N TYR A 143 2.68 -1.15 7.36
CA TYR A 143 3.70 -0.09 7.21
C TYR A 143 3.18 1.11 6.42
N LEU A 144 2.48 0.90 5.30
CA LEU A 144 1.87 1.98 4.51
C LEU A 144 0.91 2.82 5.37
N SER A 145 -0.04 2.19 6.05
CA SER A 145 -0.97 2.87 6.95
C SER A 145 -0.27 3.57 8.13
N MET A 146 0.79 2.97 8.68
CA MET A 146 1.59 3.58 9.75
C MET A 146 2.34 4.82 9.26
N PHE A 147 2.84 4.83 8.03
CA PHE A 147 3.46 6.01 7.43
C PHE A 147 2.40 7.10 7.26
N LEU A 148 1.30 6.77 6.61
CA LEU A 148 0.24 7.75 6.32
C LEU A 148 -0.43 8.29 7.59
N SER A 149 -0.54 7.51 8.66
CA SER A 149 -1.06 7.98 9.95
C SER A 149 -0.20 9.09 10.57
N GLU A 150 1.11 9.09 10.34
CA GLU A 150 2.03 10.14 10.81
C GLU A 150 2.09 11.34 9.85
N ILE A 151 1.86 11.11 8.56
CA ILE A 151 2.11 12.09 7.49
C ILE A 151 0.85 12.89 7.13
N LEU A 152 -0.32 12.25 7.10
CA LEU A 152 -1.54 12.90 6.63
C LEU A 152 -2.16 13.81 7.70
N PRO A 153 -2.87 14.87 7.27
CA PRO A 153 -3.63 15.73 8.18
C PRO A 153 -4.75 14.95 8.88
N LYS A 154 -4.73 14.91 10.22
CA LYS A 154 -5.69 14.18 11.06
C LYS A 154 -7.12 14.72 10.96
N GLU A 155 -7.25 15.97 10.54
CA GLU A 155 -8.51 16.64 10.28
C GLU A 155 -9.17 16.16 8.99
N LYS A 156 -8.42 15.59 8.03
CA LYS A 156 -8.97 15.06 6.77
C LYS A 156 -9.14 13.55 6.75
N VAL A 157 -8.60 12.81 7.73
CA VAL A 157 -8.69 11.35 7.77
C VAL A 157 -9.29 10.90 9.10
N ASP A 158 -10.41 10.17 9.03
CA ASP A 158 -11.07 9.61 10.21
C ASP A 158 -10.27 8.43 10.77
N LYS A 159 -9.95 7.45 9.91
CA LYS A 159 -9.27 6.22 10.32
C LYS A 159 -8.69 5.44 9.14
N PHE A 160 -7.78 4.53 9.47
CA PHE A 160 -7.32 3.46 8.59
C PHE A 160 -7.95 2.11 8.96
N ILE A 161 -8.31 1.32 7.95
CA ILE A 161 -8.72 -0.08 8.08
C ILE A 161 -7.70 -0.96 7.34
N LEU A 162 -6.85 -1.64 8.11
CA LEU A 162 -5.80 -2.53 7.65
C LEU A 162 -6.38 -3.93 7.41
N VAL A 163 -6.55 -4.30 6.15
CA VAL A 163 -7.17 -5.55 5.75
C VAL A 163 -6.10 -6.58 5.40
N ASP A 164 -6.10 -7.73 6.07
CA ASP A 164 -5.21 -8.86 5.77
C ASP A 164 -5.76 -10.16 6.35
N LYS A 165 -5.55 -11.28 5.67
CA LYS A 165 -5.98 -12.60 6.15
C LYS A 165 -5.22 -13.06 7.40
N ALA A 166 -4.01 -12.54 7.60
CA ALA A 166 -3.14 -12.90 8.71
C ALA A 166 -3.50 -12.14 10.00
N TRP A 167 -4.25 -11.04 9.94
CA TRP A 167 -4.72 -10.40 11.16
C TRP A 167 -5.57 -11.36 12.00
N ALA A 168 -5.53 -11.19 13.32
CA ALA A 168 -6.49 -11.82 14.20
C ALA A 168 -7.81 -11.03 14.17
N ILE A 169 -8.92 -11.66 14.57
CA ILE A 169 -10.22 -10.96 14.63
C ILE A 169 -10.16 -9.96 15.78
N ALA A 170 -10.25 -8.67 15.48
CA ALA A 170 -10.18 -7.59 16.47
C ALA A 170 -11.49 -7.45 17.28
N ASN A 171 -11.93 -8.53 17.92
CA ASN A 171 -13.09 -8.53 18.82
C ASN A 171 -12.74 -9.33 20.07
N LYS A 172 -12.71 -8.65 21.22
CA LYS A 172 -12.36 -9.23 22.52
C LYS A 172 -13.25 -10.41 22.95
N LYS A 173 -14.47 -10.51 22.41
CA LYS A 173 -15.38 -11.65 22.66
C LYS A 173 -15.00 -12.91 21.88
N THR A 174 -14.25 -12.79 20.79
CA THR A 174 -13.95 -13.89 19.85
C THR A 174 -12.46 -14.21 19.74
N THR A 175 -11.58 -13.25 20.01
CA THR A 175 -10.14 -13.50 20.12
C THR A 175 -9.68 -13.20 21.53
N THR A 176 -9.46 -14.24 22.30
CA THR A 176 -8.84 -14.17 23.63
C THR A 176 -7.31 -14.24 23.54
N GLU A 177 -6.77 -14.93 22.52
CA GLU A 177 -5.33 -15.14 22.34
C GLU A 177 -4.94 -15.14 20.85
N LEU A 178 -3.72 -14.65 20.56
CA LEU A 178 -3.13 -14.69 19.23
C LEU A 178 -2.67 -16.10 18.88
N LYS A 179 -3.14 -16.65 17.75
CA LYS A 179 -2.68 -17.95 17.25
C LYS A 179 -1.32 -17.80 16.53
N PRO A 180 -0.51 -18.86 16.41
CA PRO A 180 0.83 -18.77 15.79
C PRO A 180 0.85 -18.28 14.33
N HIS A 181 -0.25 -18.49 13.58
CA HIS A 181 -0.38 -18.01 12.20
C HIS A 181 -0.94 -16.58 12.12
N HIS A 182 -1.37 -16.00 13.25
CA HIS A 182 -1.83 -14.62 13.29
C HIS A 182 -0.65 -13.67 13.29
N MET A 183 -0.84 -12.57 12.60
CA MET A 183 0.04 -11.44 12.71
C MET A 183 -0.14 -10.81 14.09
N ASN A 184 0.98 -10.60 14.77
CA ASN A 184 0.97 -9.87 16.01
C ASN A 184 0.63 -8.39 15.75
N TRP A 185 -0.27 -7.85 16.58
CA TRP A 185 -0.82 -6.50 16.47
C TRP A 185 -0.35 -5.57 17.58
N ASP A 186 0.65 -5.95 18.38
CA ASP A 186 1.04 -5.21 19.58
C ASP A 186 1.50 -3.80 19.25
N HIS A 187 2.02 -3.56 18.05
CA HIS A 187 2.40 -2.22 17.60
C HIS A 187 1.19 -1.29 17.36
N ILE A 188 -0.01 -1.85 17.26
CA ILE A 188 -1.28 -1.11 17.13
C ILE A 188 -2.05 -1.14 18.46
N TYR A 189 -2.31 -2.33 19.01
CA TYR A 189 -3.19 -2.51 20.18
C TYR A 189 -2.47 -2.84 21.49
N GLY A 190 -1.15 -3.03 21.45
CA GLY A 190 -0.37 -3.29 22.65
C GLY A 190 -0.37 -2.09 23.58
N THR A 191 0.24 -2.29 24.74
CA THR A 191 0.35 -1.27 25.78
C THR A 191 1.80 -0.93 26.08
N THR A 192 1.98 0.25 26.64
CA THR A 192 3.23 0.73 27.24
C THR A 192 2.95 1.26 28.62
N VAL A 193 3.94 1.17 29.50
CA VAL A 193 3.87 1.78 30.83
C VAL A 193 4.60 3.12 30.76
N ASN A 194 3.92 4.19 31.18
CA ASN A 194 4.50 5.53 31.25
C ASN A 194 5.40 5.68 32.48
N MET A 195 6.12 6.80 32.60
CA MET A 195 7.00 7.06 33.75
C MET A 195 6.26 7.03 35.10
N ASP A 196 4.98 7.38 35.09
CA ASP A 196 4.11 7.38 36.27
C ASP A 196 3.57 5.98 36.62
N GLY A 197 3.98 4.94 35.88
CA GLY A 197 3.51 3.57 36.08
C GLY A 197 2.14 3.28 35.46
N GLU A 198 1.50 4.27 34.83
CA GLU A 198 0.20 4.08 34.16
C GLU A 198 0.35 3.37 32.81
N GLU A 199 -0.51 2.38 32.59
CA GLU A 199 -0.59 1.65 31.33
C GLU A 199 -1.37 2.48 30.29
N SER A 200 -0.74 2.77 29.16
CA SER A 200 -1.36 3.43 28.02
C SER A 200 -1.33 2.54 26.77
N SER A 201 -2.39 2.60 25.95
CA SER A 201 -2.46 1.81 24.73
C SER A 201 -1.76 2.54 23.58
N TYR A 202 -1.00 1.82 22.75
CA TYR A 202 -0.46 2.40 21.52
C TYR A 202 -1.57 2.87 20.57
N PHE A 203 -2.76 2.28 20.65
CA PHE A 203 -3.89 2.57 19.78
C PHE A 203 -4.25 4.06 19.80
N THR A 204 -4.24 4.68 20.98
CA THR A 204 -4.56 6.10 21.17
C THR A 204 -3.40 7.04 20.89
N THR A 205 -2.20 6.51 20.59
CA THR A 205 -0.99 7.31 20.31
C THR A 205 -0.73 7.52 18.82
N TRP A 206 -1.52 6.89 17.95
CA TRP A 206 -1.46 7.10 16.51
C TRP A 206 -2.17 8.42 16.17
N PRO A 207 -1.58 9.33 15.36
CA PRO A 207 -2.23 10.59 15.04
C PRO A 207 -3.55 10.39 14.29
N ILE A 208 -3.61 9.37 13.43
CA ILE A 208 -4.85 8.85 12.83
C ILE A 208 -5.02 7.39 13.25
N PRO A 209 -6.16 6.99 13.84
CA PRO A 209 -6.38 5.63 14.34
C PRO A 209 -6.21 4.52 13.29
N LEU A 210 -5.57 3.42 13.70
CA LEU A 210 -5.33 2.23 12.87
C LEU A 210 -6.18 1.05 13.35
N TYR A 211 -7.10 0.56 12.53
CA TYR A 211 -7.93 -0.60 12.82
C TYR A 211 -7.53 -1.80 11.97
N THR A 212 -7.32 -2.98 12.55
CA THR A 212 -7.07 -4.21 11.78
C THR A 212 -8.37 -4.95 11.49
N SER A 213 -8.48 -5.54 10.29
CA SER A 213 -9.55 -6.47 9.95
C SER A 213 -9.02 -7.72 9.26
N LYS A 214 -9.44 -8.87 9.79
CA LYS A 214 -9.15 -10.16 9.20
C LYS A 214 -10.08 -10.44 8.03
N GLN A 215 -9.58 -10.36 6.80
CA GLN A 215 -10.32 -10.74 5.60
C GLN A 215 -9.41 -11.51 4.65
N ASP A 216 -9.89 -12.64 4.11
CA ASP A 216 -9.22 -13.30 2.98
C ASP A 216 -9.81 -12.80 1.68
N LEU A 217 -9.09 -11.93 0.98
CA LEU A 217 -9.50 -11.36 -0.30
C LEU A 217 -9.65 -12.41 -1.42
N LYS A 218 -9.10 -13.62 -1.24
CA LYS A 218 -9.30 -14.73 -2.19
C LYS A 218 -10.67 -15.37 -2.06
N ASP A 219 -11.32 -15.24 -0.90
CA ASP A 219 -12.63 -15.79 -0.65
C ASP A 219 -13.71 -14.79 -1.08
N SER A 220 -14.51 -15.18 -2.08
CA SER A 220 -15.61 -14.38 -2.60
C SER A 220 -16.65 -13.99 -1.53
N CYS A 221 -16.82 -14.81 -0.49
CA CYS A 221 -17.75 -14.50 0.60
C CYS A 221 -17.29 -13.28 1.41
N ASN A 222 -15.97 -13.08 1.55
CA ASN A 222 -15.42 -11.94 2.28
C ASN A 222 -15.63 -10.62 1.55
N GLN A 223 -15.70 -10.62 0.21
CA GLN A 223 -16.00 -9.41 -0.54
C GLN A 223 -17.39 -8.88 -0.20
N ARG A 224 -18.40 -9.77 -0.16
CA ARG A 224 -19.77 -9.42 0.26
C ARG A 224 -19.80 -8.92 1.70
N GLN A 225 -18.99 -9.52 2.59
CA GLN A 225 -18.87 -9.05 3.96
C GLN A 225 -18.23 -7.66 4.03
N MET A 226 -17.16 -7.40 3.29
CA MET A 226 -16.53 -6.08 3.23
C MET A 226 -17.50 -5.01 2.71
N THR A 227 -18.28 -5.29 1.65
CA THR A 227 -19.36 -4.40 1.21
C THR A 227 -20.33 -4.11 2.34
N LYS A 228 -20.84 -5.16 3.01
CA LYS A 228 -21.82 -5.02 4.09
C LYS A 228 -21.26 -4.30 5.33
N HIS A 229 -20.00 -4.51 5.67
CA HIS A 229 -19.42 -4.07 6.95
C HIS A 229 -18.57 -2.82 6.86
N PHE A 230 -18.00 -2.52 5.69
CA PHE A 230 -17.21 -1.33 5.44
C PHE A 230 -17.97 -0.37 4.55
N PHE A 231 -18.11 -0.71 3.26
CA PHE A 231 -18.58 0.23 2.25
C PHE A 231 -20.01 0.75 2.52
N ASN A 232 -20.90 -0.09 3.06
CA ASN A 232 -22.27 0.32 3.37
C ASN A 232 -22.45 0.98 4.74
N LYS A 233 -21.41 1.02 5.58
CA LYS A 233 -21.50 1.48 6.98
C LYS A 233 -20.59 2.66 7.31
N ILE A 234 -19.59 2.90 6.47
CA ILE A 234 -18.72 4.04 6.61
C ILE A 234 -19.51 5.24 6.10
N ASP A 235 -19.74 6.20 6.99
CA ASP A 235 -20.23 7.51 6.62
C ASP A 235 -19.04 8.33 6.08
N GLY A 236 -19.18 8.88 4.87
CA GLY A 236 -18.15 9.72 4.25
C GLY A 236 -17.31 9.02 3.17
N PRO A 237 -16.37 9.76 2.55
CA PRO A 237 -15.63 9.28 1.40
C PRO A 237 -14.62 8.19 1.77
N ILE A 238 -14.48 7.21 0.88
CA ILE A 238 -13.57 6.09 1.05
C ILE A 238 -12.38 6.21 0.09
N ILE A 239 -11.20 5.86 0.62
CA ILE A 239 -9.98 5.64 -0.17
C ILE A 239 -9.61 4.16 -0.09
N ILE A 240 -9.27 3.55 -1.22
CA ILE A 240 -8.67 2.21 -1.25
C ILE A 240 -7.19 2.31 -1.64
N LEU A 241 -6.34 1.72 -0.80
CA LEU A 241 -4.92 1.52 -1.06
C LEU A 241 -4.66 0.03 -1.26
N ALA A 242 -3.91 -0.30 -2.30
CA ALA A 242 -3.75 -1.66 -2.78
C ALA A 242 -2.30 -1.90 -3.21
N VAL A 243 -1.39 -1.95 -2.25
CA VAL A 243 0.04 -2.18 -2.47
C VAL A 243 0.36 -3.66 -2.19
N HIS A 244 1.25 -4.25 -2.98
CA HIS A 244 1.66 -5.67 -2.84
C HIS A 244 0.58 -6.71 -3.14
N LEU A 245 -0.51 -6.34 -3.80
CA LEU A 245 -1.47 -7.33 -4.27
C LEU A 245 -0.84 -8.24 -5.32
N CYS A 246 -0.85 -9.54 -5.03
CA CYS A 246 -0.27 -10.57 -5.88
C CYS A 246 -1.30 -11.10 -6.89
N GLY A 247 -0.94 -11.11 -8.18
CA GLY A 247 -1.71 -11.78 -9.22
C GLY A 247 -3.19 -11.37 -9.21
N THR A 248 -4.09 -12.35 -9.16
CA THR A 248 -5.55 -12.11 -9.22
C THR A 248 -6.14 -11.32 -8.05
N LEU A 249 -5.38 -11.05 -6.98
CA LEU A 249 -5.83 -10.17 -5.92
C LEU A 249 -6.02 -8.72 -6.40
N THR A 250 -5.29 -8.28 -7.41
CA THR A 250 -5.46 -6.92 -7.97
C THR A 250 -6.80 -6.77 -8.69
N LEU A 251 -7.26 -7.83 -9.38
CA LEU A 251 -8.60 -7.88 -9.99
C LEU A 251 -9.67 -7.66 -8.91
N LYS A 252 -9.48 -8.27 -7.74
CA LYS A 252 -10.40 -8.12 -6.62
C LYS A 252 -10.42 -6.72 -6.01
N ALA A 253 -9.29 -6.03 -5.98
CA ALA A 253 -9.26 -4.63 -5.55
C ALA A 253 -9.98 -3.71 -6.56
N ILE A 254 -9.81 -3.96 -7.86
CA ILE A 254 -10.54 -3.23 -8.92
C ILE A 254 -12.05 -3.50 -8.81
N ASP A 255 -12.47 -4.75 -8.62
CA ASP A 255 -13.88 -5.08 -8.38
C ASP A 255 -14.44 -4.30 -7.17
N MET A 256 -13.66 -4.16 -6.09
CA MET A 256 -14.08 -3.37 -4.93
C MET A 256 -14.19 -1.88 -5.25
N PHE A 257 -13.28 -1.33 -6.03
CA PHE A 257 -13.36 0.05 -6.47
C PHE A 257 -14.59 0.28 -7.36
N ASN A 258 -14.74 -0.49 -8.45
CA ASN A 258 -15.80 -0.30 -9.44
C ASN A 258 -17.21 -0.47 -8.86
N ASN A 259 -17.38 -1.33 -7.84
CA ASN A 259 -18.70 -1.68 -7.30
C ASN A 259 -19.08 -0.92 -6.02
N ASN A 260 -18.25 0.01 -5.54
CA ASN A 260 -18.52 0.76 -4.31
C ASN A 260 -18.23 2.25 -4.52
N GLN A 261 -18.79 3.11 -3.66
CA GLN A 261 -18.53 4.55 -3.72
C GLN A 261 -17.16 4.87 -3.12
N VAL A 262 -16.12 4.79 -3.95
CA VAL A 262 -14.73 5.05 -3.57
C VAL A 262 -14.25 6.29 -4.31
N LYS A 263 -13.74 7.28 -3.56
CA LYS A 263 -13.34 8.59 -4.10
C LYS A 263 -11.90 8.59 -4.62
N LEU A 264 -11.04 7.75 -4.06
CA LEU A 264 -9.65 7.59 -4.49
C LEU A 264 -9.23 6.12 -4.45
N PHE A 265 -8.50 5.69 -5.48
CA PHE A 265 -7.93 4.36 -5.57
C PHE A 265 -6.48 4.40 -6.00
N ALA A 266 -5.62 3.77 -5.21
CA ALA A 266 -4.20 3.63 -5.50
C ALA A 266 -3.82 2.14 -5.54
N LEU A 267 -3.47 1.65 -6.72
CA LEU A 267 -3.11 0.26 -6.97
C LEU A 267 -1.65 0.15 -7.41
N LYS A 268 -0.88 -0.63 -6.65
CA LYS A 268 0.51 -0.98 -6.98
C LYS A 268 0.67 -2.51 -6.98
N PRO A 269 0.40 -3.18 -8.13
CA PRO A 269 0.55 -4.62 -8.23
C PRO A 269 2.02 -5.03 -8.03
N CYS A 270 2.27 -6.24 -7.52
CA CYS A 270 3.65 -6.71 -7.28
C CYS A 270 3.99 -8.04 -7.97
N CYS A 271 2.99 -8.81 -8.40
CA CYS A 271 3.19 -10.13 -9.02
C CYS A 271 2.23 -10.33 -10.19
N LEU A 272 2.72 -11.01 -11.22
CA LEU A 272 1.88 -11.56 -12.28
C LEU A 272 1.00 -12.70 -11.75
N PRO A 273 -0.16 -12.96 -12.36
CA PRO A 273 -0.95 -14.15 -12.08
C PRO A 273 -0.19 -15.46 -12.37
N GLN A 274 -0.54 -16.54 -11.67
CA GLN A 274 0.13 -17.84 -11.84
C GLN A 274 -0.28 -18.56 -13.14
N MET A 275 0.58 -19.40 -13.70
CA MET A 275 0.28 -20.17 -14.93
C MET A 275 -0.93 -21.10 -14.85
N VAL A 276 -1.42 -21.44 -13.66
CA VAL A 276 -2.64 -22.26 -13.50
C VAL A 276 -3.84 -21.66 -14.22
N TYR A 277 -3.95 -20.32 -14.27
CA TYR A 277 -5.06 -19.65 -14.96
C TYR A 277 -4.92 -19.78 -16.49
N ALA A 278 -3.72 -19.53 -17.01
CA ALA A 278 -3.42 -19.71 -18.43
C ALA A 278 -3.63 -21.15 -18.91
N ASN A 279 -3.19 -22.14 -18.12
CA ASN A 279 -3.31 -23.56 -18.47
C ASN A 279 -4.76 -24.04 -18.51
N ARG A 280 -5.67 -23.38 -17.78
CA ARG A 280 -7.11 -23.66 -17.82
C ARG A 280 -7.84 -22.95 -18.96
N GLY A 281 -7.16 -22.05 -19.67
CA GLY A 281 -7.79 -21.20 -20.69
C GLY A 281 -8.67 -20.11 -20.08
N ASP A 282 -8.35 -19.63 -18.87
CA ASP A 282 -9.15 -18.61 -18.20
C ASP A 282 -9.07 -17.27 -18.95
N VAL A 283 -10.20 -16.57 -19.00
CA VAL A 283 -10.30 -15.16 -19.42
C VAL A 283 -10.55 -14.32 -18.18
N PHE A 284 -9.74 -13.30 -17.96
CA PHE A 284 -9.96 -12.36 -16.87
C PHE A 284 -10.93 -11.27 -17.30
N ARG A 285 -11.87 -10.94 -16.42
CA ARG A 285 -12.92 -9.92 -16.61
C ARG A 285 -12.93 -8.97 -15.43
N ILE A 286 -12.80 -7.68 -15.70
CA ILE A 286 -12.83 -6.59 -14.71
C ILE A 286 -13.53 -5.37 -15.32
N GLY A 287 -14.59 -4.90 -14.67
CA GLY A 287 -15.46 -3.88 -15.26
C GLY A 287 -16.01 -4.34 -16.62
N GLN A 288 -15.84 -3.50 -17.64
CA GLN A 288 -16.21 -3.80 -19.04
C GLN A 288 -15.05 -4.35 -19.88
N HIS A 289 -13.89 -4.61 -19.26
CA HIS A 289 -12.67 -5.06 -19.96
C HIS A 289 -12.42 -6.56 -19.74
N GLU A 290 -11.99 -7.23 -20.79
CA GLU A 290 -11.58 -8.64 -20.74
C GLU A 290 -10.29 -8.93 -21.52
N PHE A 291 -9.54 -9.93 -21.07
CA PHE A 291 -8.27 -10.32 -21.67
C PHE A 291 -7.86 -11.74 -21.26
N ASP A 292 -7.11 -12.42 -22.11
CA ASP A 292 -6.70 -13.81 -21.88
C ASP A 292 -5.65 -13.92 -20.76
N ALA A 293 -5.83 -14.88 -19.85
CA ALA A 293 -4.85 -15.13 -18.79
C ALA A 293 -3.47 -15.54 -19.36
N LYS A 294 -3.43 -16.19 -20.52
CA LYS A 294 -2.19 -16.65 -21.19
C LYS A 294 -1.22 -15.50 -21.49
N ASP A 295 -1.74 -14.30 -21.68
CA ASP A 295 -0.96 -13.13 -22.08
C ASP A 295 -0.26 -12.46 -20.88
N VAL A 296 -0.75 -12.70 -19.67
CA VAL A 296 -0.29 -12.01 -18.45
C VAL A 296 0.27 -12.96 -17.38
N CYS A 297 -0.13 -14.23 -17.37
CA CYS A 297 0.34 -15.21 -16.39
C CYS A 297 1.82 -15.52 -16.55
N SER A 298 2.54 -15.81 -15.47
CA SER A 298 3.93 -16.25 -15.59
C SER A 298 4.32 -17.30 -14.56
N ASN A 299 5.34 -18.08 -14.91
CA ASN A 299 6.05 -18.91 -13.96
C ASN A 299 6.95 -18.00 -13.13
N GLY A 300 6.86 -18.09 -11.81
CA GLY A 300 7.66 -17.22 -10.96
C GLY A 300 7.04 -17.07 -9.58
N GLN A 301 7.80 -17.41 -8.55
CA GLN A 301 7.37 -17.15 -7.18
C GLN A 301 8.55 -16.79 -6.29
N TYR A 302 8.29 -15.97 -5.29
CA TYR A 302 9.23 -15.80 -4.20
C TYR A 302 9.09 -16.94 -3.20
N ASN A 303 10.19 -17.61 -2.94
CA ASN A 303 10.30 -18.58 -1.87
C ASN A 303 11.43 -18.16 -0.92
N LYS A 304 11.09 -17.89 0.35
CA LYS A 304 12.04 -17.44 1.39
C LYS A 304 12.94 -16.27 0.94
N GLY A 305 12.35 -15.29 0.25
CA GLY A 305 13.06 -14.11 -0.26
C GLY A 305 13.85 -14.33 -1.56
N ASN A 306 13.92 -15.56 -2.06
CA ASN A 306 14.58 -15.89 -3.32
C ASN A 306 13.55 -15.98 -4.44
N TRP A 307 13.87 -15.34 -5.55
CA TRP A 307 13.06 -15.44 -6.77
C TRP A 307 13.33 -16.78 -7.46
N LEU A 308 12.28 -17.58 -7.66
CA LEU A 308 12.31 -18.83 -8.41
C LEU A 308 11.47 -18.65 -9.69
N GLY A 309 12.13 -18.41 -10.81
CA GLY A 309 11.48 -18.16 -12.10
C GLY A 309 12.44 -17.62 -13.15
N PRO A 310 11.96 -17.26 -14.34
CA PRO A 310 12.77 -16.60 -15.36
C PRO A 310 13.31 -15.27 -14.82
N PRO A 311 14.42 -14.74 -15.37
CA PRO A 311 14.96 -13.47 -14.94
C PRO A 311 13.89 -12.38 -14.99
N ARG A 312 13.81 -11.54 -13.94
CA ARG A 312 12.72 -10.56 -13.76
C ARG A 312 12.59 -9.58 -14.92
N TRP A 313 13.67 -9.27 -15.62
CA TRP A 313 13.62 -8.39 -16.78
C TRP A 313 12.92 -9.01 -17.99
N HIS A 314 12.87 -10.35 -18.11
CA HIS A 314 12.03 -11.02 -19.12
C HIS A 314 10.54 -10.87 -18.82
N LEU A 315 10.19 -10.62 -17.56
CA LEU A 315 8.80 -10.46 -17.15
C LEU A 315 8.27 -9.05 -17.36
N GLN A 316 9.14 -8.10 -17.69
CA GLN A 316 8.76 -6.70 -17.77
C GLN A 316 7.66 -6.43 -18.80
N PRO A 317 7.77 -6.87 -20.08
CA PRO A 317 6.72 -6.61 -21.05
C PRO A 317 5.38 -7.22 -20.65
N ARG A 318 5.41 -8.39 -19.99
CA ARG A 318 4.21 -9.07 -19.50
C ARG A 318 3.59 -8.34 -18.31
N PHE A 319 4.41 -7.76 -17.45
CA PHE A 319 3.97 -6.93 -16.33
C PHE A 319 3.39 -5.60 -16.80
N ASP A 320 3.98 -4.98 -17.81
CA ASP A 320 3.44 -3.77 -18.44
C ASP A 320 2.08 -4.06 -19.07
N TYR A 321 1.96 -5.18 -19.80
CA TYR A 321 0.68 -5.62 -20.37
C TYR A 321 -0.34 -5.92 -19.27
N TRP A 322 0.06 -6.55 -18.17
CA TRP A 322 -0.80 -6.77 -17.02
C TRP A 322 -1.30 -5.45 -16.41
N ALA A 323 -0.41 -4.48 -16.17
CA ALA A 323 -0.78 -3.17 -15.64
C ALA A 323 -1.72 -2.41 -16.58
N ASP A 324 -1.48 -2.45 -17.89
CA ASP A 324 -2.33 -1.81 -18.90
C ASP A 324 -3.75 -2.41 -18.90
N ASN A 325 -3.87 -3.74 -18.82
CA ASN A 325 -5.17 -4.41 -18.71
C ASN A 325 -5.88 -4.10 -17.38
N LEU A 326 -5.14 -4.02 -16.27
CA LEU A 326 -5.70 -3.61 -14.98
C LEU A 326 -6.27 -2.19 -15.06
N PHE A 327 -5.54 -1.26 -15.67
CA PHE A 327 -6.00 0.11 -15.85
C PHE A 327 -7.29 0.20 -16.68
N LYS A 328 -7.34 -0.50 -17.83
CA LYS A 328 -8.53 -0.54 -18.71
C LYS A 328 -9.77 -1.10 -18.03
N GLY A 329 -9.61 -1.95 -17.02
CA GLY A 329 -10.74 -2.52 -16.28
C GLY A 329 -11.29 -1.65 -15.16
N ILE A 330 -10.70 -0.47 -14.92
CA ILE A 330 -11.19 0.44 -13.89
C ILE A 330 -12.30 1.33 -14.45
N ASP A 331 -13.45 1.32 -13.79
CA ASP A 331 -14.61 2.13 -14.15
C ASP A 331 -14.53 3.49 -13.45
N VAL A 332 -14.20 4.53 -14.21
CA VAL A 332 -14.09 5.92 -13.70
C VAL A 332 -15.42 6.67 -13.72
N GLY A 333 -16.55 6.00 -13.96
CA GLY A 333 -17.89 6.61 -13.87
C GLY A 333 -18.22 7.60 -14.99
N GLY A 334 -17.44 7.62 -16.08
CA GLY A 334 -17.56 8.58 -17.18
C GLY A 334 -18.38 8.13 -18.39
N SER A 335 -18.92 6.92 -18.42
CA SER A 335 -19.65 6.39 -19.59
C SER A 335 -21.15 6.22 -19.35
N ALA A 336 -21.81 7.23 -18.77
CA ALA A 336 -23.20 7.48 -19.08
C ALA A 336 -23.24 8.31 -20.38
N SER A 337 -23.20 7.61 -21.53
CA SER A 337 -23.61 8.10 -22.86
C SER A 337 -23.45 9.61 -23.11
N LEU A 338 -22.22 10.07 -23.34
CA LEU A 338 -22.03 11.23 -24.21
C LEU A 338 -22.22 10.72 -25.63
N GLU A 339 -23.30 11.15 -26.27
CA GLU A 339 -23.49 11.01 -27.70
C GLU A 339 -22.23 11.50 -28.43
N GLN A 340 -21.83 10.74 -29.44
CA GLN A 340 -20.69 11.02 -30.30
C GLN A 340 -20.72 12.47 -30.78
N ASP A 341 -19.79 13.29 -30.29
CA ASP A 341 -19.28 14.41 -31.08
C ASP A 341 -17.78 14.22 -31.25
N GLY A 342 -17.37 14.15 -32.51
CA GLY A 342 -16.09 13.61 -32.95
C GLY A 342 -14.94 14.56 -32.71
N SER A 343 -14.43 14.62 -31.48
CA SER A 343 -13.13 15.22 -31.19
C SER A 343 -12.17 14.17 -30.62
N GLU A 344 -11.06 14.00 -31.33
CA GLU A 344 -9.92 13.18 -30.89
C GLU A 344 -9.32 13.82 -29.63
N ASP A 345 -9.69 13.31 -28.45
CA ASP A 345 -9.04 13.72 -27.21
C ASP A 345 -7.90 12.74 -26.86
N SER A 346 -6.69 13.29 -26.91
CA SER A 346 -5.43 12.62 -26.66
C SER A 346 -5.24 12.43 -25.15
N GLY A 347 -5.54 11.23 -24.64
CA GLY A 347 -5.16 10.81 -23.30
C GLY A 347 -3.63 10.90 -23.12
N TYR A 348 -3.18 11.86 -22.32
CA TYR A 348 -1.76 12.07 -22.02
C TYR A 348 -1.20 10.91 -21.17
N ARG A 349 -0.37 10.07 -21.79
CA ARG A 349 0.57 9.17 -21.10
C ARG A 349 1.78 9.98 -20.67
N VAL A 350 1.92 10.25 -19.36
CA VAL A 350 3.20 10.70 -18.81
C VAL A 350 4.11 9.48 -18.70
N SER A 351 4.98 9.31 -19.70
CA SER A 351 6.14 8.43 -19.59
C SER A 351 7.24 9.20 -18.86
N MET A 352 7.68 8.70 -17.70
CA MET A 352 8.89 9.16 -17.00
C MET A 352 10.01 8.13 -17.16
#